data_AF-A0A3D3CFP8-F1
#
_entry.id   AF-A0A3D3CFP8-F1
#
_cell.length_a   1.000
_cell.length_b   1.000
_cell.length_c   1.000
_cell.angle_alpha   90.00
_cell.angle_beta   90.00
_cell.angle_gamma   90.00
#
_symmetry.space_group_name_H-M   'P 1'
#
loop_
_entity.id
_entity.type
_entity.pdbx_description
1 polymer ?
#
loop_
_entity_poly.entity_id
_entity_poly.type
_entity_poly.pdbx_seq_one_letter_code
_entity_poly.pdbx_strand_id
1 'polypeptide(L)'
;RIHRRLGALEEAKGLNLSTENIRDYMGGTSDLDTEDEKYMGLVRAKIRLARLVSVTSYGGERARAPMTLGSLTGLVMTMLSESGSVDTKMDPFNLADYVIYQVVYPMDLEPLIRELPAYYRAIVQDEDWEEKFDTLLSEGKYGPDLDGGKAFHELGFPVVNKDPKYVEPLYVSLADSDFALQEVDGAIEGWLYSFWMRRYNEGSMNVVKRILDWLNVRLDEAAGAKG
;
A
#
# COMPACT_ATOMS: atom_id res chain seq x y z
N ARG A 1 -22.91 4.68 0.32
CA ARG A 1 -21.46 5.01 0.19
C ARG A 1 -20.61 4.26 1.22
N ILE A 2 -21.06 4.17 2.48
CA ILE A 2 -20.38 3.43 3.57
C ILE A 2 -20.44 1.90 3.39
N HIS A 3 -21.62 1.31 3.18
CA HIS A 3 -21.74 -0.15 2.98
C HIS A 3 -20.90 -0.68 1.80
N ARG A 4 -20.76 0.12 0.73
CA ARG A 4 -19.91 -0.20 -0.43
C ARG A 4 -18.42 -0.26 -0.06
N ARG A 5 -17.98 0.59 0.87
CA ARG A 5 -16.58 0.62 1.34
C ARG A 5 -16.25 -0.54 2.27
N LEU A 6 -17.20 -0.96 3.10
CA LEU A 6 -17.06 -2.14 3.95
C LEU A 6 -17.05 -3.43 3.11
N GLY A 7 -17.96 -3.55 2.15
CA GLY A 7 -17.92 -4.65 1.17
C GLY A 7 -16.60 -4.71 0.41
N ALA A 8 -16.05 -3.56 -0.01
CA ALA A 8 -14.74 -3.50 -0.65
C ALA A 8 -13.58 -3.98 0.24
N LEU A 9 -13.63 -3.69 1.56
CA LEU A 9 -12.60 -4.22 2.47
C LEU A 9 -12.73 -5.72 2.64
N GLU A 10 -13.94 -6.24 2.84
CA GLU A 10 -14.17 -7.68 2.99
C GLU A 10 -13.79 -8.45 1.72
N GLU A 11 -14.08 -7.89 0.53
CA GLU A 11 -13.61 -8.45 -0.74
C GLU A 11 -12.08 -8.45 -0.85
N ALA A 12 -11.40 -7.39 -0.42
CA ALA A 12 -9.94 -7.32 -0.46
C ALA A 12 -9.28 -8.28 0.54
N LYS A 13 -9.84 -8.42 1.74
CA LYS A 13 -9.42 -9.41 2.76
C LYS A 13 -9.61 -10.84 2.26
N GLY A 14 -10.73 -11.10 1.57
CA GLY A 14 -11.10 -12.42 1.07
C GLY A 14 -10.33 -12.89 -0.17
N LEU A 15 -9.42 -12.09 -0.72
CA LEU A 15 -8.59 -12.50 -1.85
C LEU A 15 -7.69 -13.67 -1.46
N ASN A 16 -7.73 -14.73 -2.26
CA ASN A 16 -6.79 -15.83 -2.18
C ASN A 16 -5.43 -15.39 -2.75
N LEU A 17 -4.50 -15.05 -1.87
CA LEU A 17 -3.15 -14.61 -2.24
C LEU A 17 -2.09 -15.68 -1.92
N SER A 18 -2.49 -16.96 -1.98
CA SER A 18 -1.52 -18.05 -1.95
C SER A 18 -0.57 -17.93 -3.13
N THR A 19 0.67 -18.37 -2.91
CA THR A 19 1.72 -18.36 -3.93
C THR A 19 1.28 -19.03 -5.23
N GLU A 20 0.53 -20.13 -5.13
CA GLU A 20 0.01 -20.91 -6.27
C GLU A 20 -1.06 -20.16 -7.08
N ASN A 21 -1.76 -19.23 -6.44
CA ASN A 21 -2.85 -18.48 -7.05
C ASN A 21 -2.37 -17.19 -7.73
N ILE A 22 -1.23 -16.63 -7.28
CA ILE A 22 -0.62 -15.44 -7.88
C ILE A 22 0.18 -15.88 -9.11
N ARG A 23 -0.14 -15.31 -10.28
CA ARG A 23 0.50 -15.64 -11.57
C ARG A 23 1.06 -14.39 -12.22
N ASP A 24 2.20 -14.53 -12.90
CA ASP A 24 2.62 -13.51 -13.88
C ASP A 24 1.60 -13.44 -15.02
N TYR A 25 1.05 -12.25 -15.25
CA TYR A 25 0.04 -11.99 -16.26
C TYR A 25 0.63 -11.81 -17.67
N MET A 26 1.90 -11.41 -17.80
CA MET A 26 2.54 -11.04 -19.08
C MET A 26 3.54 -12.07 -19.62
N GLY A 27 3.82 -13.15 -18.86
CA GLY A 27 4.76 -14.20 -19.28
C GLY A 27 6.18 -13.69 -19.50
N GLY A 28 6.59 -12.65 -18.76
CA GLY A 28 7.82 -11.90 -18.97
C GLY A 28 8.78 -12.06 -17.80
N THR A 29 9.65 -13.08 -17.88
CA THR A 29 10.99 -13.23 -17.25
C THR A 29 11.30 -12.59 -15.89
N SER A 30 10.35 -12.48 -14.99
CA SER A 30 10.65 -12.59 -13.57
C SER A 30 9.64 -13.56 -12.99
N ASP A 31 10.04 -14.82 -12.85
CA ASP A 31 9.34 -15.71 -11.93
C ASP A 31 9.32 -14.94 -10.60
N LEU A 32 8.12 -14.60 -10.11
CA LEU A 32 7.97 -13.97 -8.80
C LEU A 32 8.87 -14.71 -7.82
N ASP A 33 9.72 -14.00 -7.09
CA ASP A 33 10.54 -14.65 -6.08
C ASP A 33 9.65 -15.04 -4.90
N THR A 34 9.05 -16.21 -5.03
CA THR A 34 8.11 -16.74 -4.05
C THR A 34 8.79 -17.22 -2.77
N GLU A 35 10.12 -17.30 -2.76
CA GLU A 35 10.93 -17.67 -1.59
C GLU A 35 11.26 -16.44 -0.72
N ASP A 36 11.30 -15.23 -1.32
CA ASP A 36 11.45 -13.97 -0.57
C ASP A 36 10.11 -13.54 0.06
N GLU A 37 9.91 -13.92 1.33
CA GLU A 37 8.72 -13.54 2.11
C GLU A 37 8.54 -12.03 2.27
N LYS A 38 9.62 -11.24 2.30
CA LYS A 38 9.50 -9.78 2.39
C LYS A 38 8.94 -9.24 1.08
N TYR A 39 9.49 -9.67 -0.05
CA TYR A 39 9.02 -9.29 -1.38
C TYR A 39 7.56 -9.72 -1.58
N MET A 40 7.25 -11.00 -1.33
CA MET A 40 5.91 -11.53 -1.46
C MET A 40 4.91 -10.85 -0.50
N GLY A 41 5.35 -10.49 0.71
CA GLY A 41 4.56 -9.69 1.63
C GLY A 41 4.14 -8.34 1.03
N LEU A 42 5.05 -7.64 0.36
CA LEU A 42 4.78 -6.37 -0.33
C LEU A 42 3.89 -6.57 -1.56
N VAL A 43 4.10 -7.63 -2.35
CA VAL A 43 3.25 -7.98 -3.50
C VAL A 43 1.80 -8.23 -3.03
N ARG A 44 1.61 -9.04 -1.98
CA ARG A 44 0.29 -9.33 -1.41
C ARG A 44 -0.40 -8.05 -0.91
N ALA A 45 0.32 -7.19 -0.18
CA ALA A 45 -0.18 -5.90 0.27
C ALA A 45 -0.60 -4.98 -0.89
N LYS A 46 0.23 -4.89 -1.95
CA LYS A 46 -0.06 -4.11 -3.16
C LYS A 46 -1.34 -4.62 -3.84
N ILE A 47 -1.50 -5.94 -4.01
CA ILE A 47 -2.71 -6.55 -4.60
C ILE A 47 -3.96 -6.23 -3.78
N ARG A 48 -3.94 -6.40 -2.45
CA ARG A 48 -5.12 -6.11 -1.61
C ARG A 48 -5.51 -4.64 -1.64
N LEU A 49 -4.53 -3.74 -1.57
CA LEU A 49 -4.80 -2.31 -1.66
C LEU A 49 -5.32 -1.92 -3.05
N ALA A 50 -4.77 -2.49 -4.12
CA ALA A 50 -5.26 -2.25 -5.48
C ALA A 50 -6.70 -2.76 -5.66
N ARG A 51 -7.06 -3.91 -5.07
CA ARG A 51 -8.46 -4.40 -5.04
C ARG A 51 -9.37 -3.46 -4.26
N LEU A 52 -8.95 -3.00 -3.08
CA LEU A 52 -9.71 -2.05 -2.29
C LEU A 52 -9.97 -0.75 -3.08
N VAL A 53 -8.95 -0.26 -3.79
CA VAL A 53 -9.06 0.94 -4.64
C VAL A 53 -9.97 0.70 -5.85
N SER A 54 -9.85 -0.43 -6.55
CA SER A 54 -10.65 -0.71 -7.75
C SER A 54 -12.15 -0.78 -7.43
N VAL A 55 -12.54 -1.51 -6.38
CA VAL A 55 -13.95 -1.64 -5.97
C VAL A 55 -14.53 -0.30 -5.49
N THR A 56 -13.72 0.55 -4.87
CA THR A 56 -14.16 1.85 -4.37
C THR A 56 -14.19 2.95 -5.45
N SER A 57 -13.41 2.82 -6.51
CA SER A 57 -13.26 3.84 -7.56
C SER A 57 -14.21 3.63 -8.75
N TYR A 58 -14.55 2.39 -9.11
CA TYR A 58 -15.40 2.09 -10.28
C TYR A 58 -16.91 2.29 -10.07
N GLY A 59 -17.35 2.65 -8.85
CA GLY A 59 -18.77 2.76 -8.51
C GLY A 59 -19.48 4.08 -8.86
N GLY A 60 -18.90 4.96 -9.68
CA GLY A 60 -19.57 6.19 -10.10
C GLY A 60 -18.78 6.97 -11.14
N GLU A 61 -19.45 7.33 -12.24
CA GLU A 61 -18.96 8.28 -13.23
C GLU A 61 -18.40 9.53 -12.52
N ARG A 62 -17.13 9.87 -12.80
CA ARG A 62 -16.31 10.93 -12.16
C ARG A 62 -15.74 10.57 -10.78
N ALA A 63 -14.65 9.82 -10.75
CA ALA A 63 -13.68 9.90 -9.65
C ALA A 63 -12.26 9.52 -10.10
N ARG A 64 -11.57 10.43 -10.79
CA ARG A 64 -10.09 10.51 -10.78
C ARG A 64 -9.60 11.06 -9.42
N ALA A 65 -10.13 10.57 -8.32
CA ALA A 65 -9.68 10.95 -6.99
C ALA A 65 -9.01 9.71 -6.40
N PRO A 66 -7.66 9.65 -6.36
CA PRO A 66 -6.97 8.56 -5.68
C PRO A 66 -7.48 8.48 -4.23
N MET A 67 -7.50 7.26 -3.69
CA MET A 67 -7.86 7.02 -2.30
C MET A 67 -6.88 7.79 -1.38
N THR A 68 -7.31 8.95 -0.88
CA THR A 68 -6.51 9.75 0.07
C THR A 68 -6.45 9.05 1.43
N LEU A 69 -5.43 9.32 2.26
CA LEU A 69 -5.39 8.79 3.63
C LEU A 69 -6.66 9.19 4.40
N GLY A 70 -7.25 10.36 4.11
CA GLY A 70 -8.55 10.76 4.66
C GLY A 70 -9.69 9.79 4.35
N SER A 71 -9.63 9.05 3.24
CA SER A 71 -10.60 8.01 2.91
C SER A 71 -10.31 6.67 3.61
N LEU A 72 -9.04 6.35 3.90
CA LEU A 72 -8.64 5.19 4.71
C LEU A 72 -8.90 5.43 6.21
N THR A 73 -8.58 6.61 6.73
CA THR A 73 -8.97 7.05 8.08
C THR A 73 -10.49 7.12 8.18
N GLY A 74 -11.18 7.62 7.15
CA GLY A 74 -12.63 7.56 7.09
C GLY A 74 -13.18 6.13 7.08
N LEU A 75 -12.51 5.19 6.40
CA LEU A 75 -12.84 3.77 6.39
C LEU A 75 -12.66 3.14 7.78
N VAL A 76 -11.50 3.36 8.42
CA VAL A 76 -11.16 2.89 9.77
C VAL A 76 -12.12 3.45 10.82
N MET A 77 -12.42 4.76 10.78
CA MET A 77 -13.37 5.40 11.70
C MET A 77 -14.81 4.90 11.49
N THR A 78 -15.17 4.58 10.25
CA THR A 78 -16.48 3.97 9.95
C THR A 78 -16.54 2.53 10.46
N MET A 79 -15.48 1.75 10.28
CA MET A 79 -15.36 0.40 10.84
C MET A 79 -15.47 0.41 12.35
N LEU A 80 -14.77 1.34 13.02
CA LEU A 80 -14.87 1.54 14.47
C LEU A 80 -16.29 1.89 14.93
N SER A 81 -17.04 2.66 14.14
CA SER A 81 -18.42 3.03 14.46
C SER A 81 -19.43 1.90 14.24
N GLU A 82 -19.15 0.96 13.33
CA GLU A 82 -20.05 -0.16 12.98
C GLU A 82 -19.64 -1.49 13.61
N SER A 83 -18.40 -1.65 14.08
CA SER A 83 -17.96 -2.79 14.87
C SER A 83 -18.51 -2.69 16.29
N GLY A 84 -19.83 -2.73 16.43
CA GLY A 84 -20.56 -2.94 17.68
C GLY A 84 -20.27 -4.29 18.35
N SER A 85 -19.04 -4.80 18.22
CA SER A 85 -18.49 -5.88 19.00
C SER A 85 -18.02 -5.31 20.33
N VAL A 86 -19.00 -5.18 21.22
CA VAL A 86 -18.83 -5.13 22.67
C VAL A 86 -18.36 -6.51 23.12
N ASP A 87 -17.15 -6.95 22.73
CA ASP A 87 -16.48 -8.03 23.45
C ASP A 87 -15.72 -7.40 24.61
N THR A 88 -16.43 -7.22 25.72
CA THR A 88 -15.97 -6.59 26.96
C THR A 88 -14.93 -7.42 27.72
N LYS A 89 -14.40 -8.49 27.14
CA LYS A 89 -13.34 -9.31 27.76
C LYS A 89 -11.93 -8.83 27.44
N MET A 90 -11.77 -7.99 26.42
CA MET A 90 -10.53 -7.26 26.14
C MET A 90 -10.80 -5.77 26.28
N ASP A 91 -9.80 -5.04 26.77
CA ASP A 91 -9.84 -3.64 27.23
C ASP A 91 -10.80 -2.74 26.40
N PRO A 92 -11.64 -1.89 27.02
CA PRO A 92 -12.68 -1.16 26.31
C PRO A 92 -12.03 -0.18 25.31
N PHE A 93 -12.03 -0.58 24.04
CA PHE A 93 -11.51 0.14 22.89
C PHE A 93 -10.01 0.47 22.94
N ASN A 94 -9.15 -0.56 22.85
CA ASN A 94 -7.79 -0.35 22.35
C ASN A 94 -7.81 -0.14 20.82
N LEU A 95 -7.75 1.13 20.39
CA LEU A 95 -7.70 1.52 18.97
C LEU A 95 -6.51 0.87 18.24
N ALA A 96 -5.38 0.68 18.91
CA ALA A 96 -4.20 0.05 18.31
C ALA A 96 -4.49 -1.42 17.97
N ASP A 97 -5.00 -2.18 18.94
CA ASP A 97 -5.37 -3.59 18.74
C ASP A 97 -6.44 -3.70 17.65
N TYR A 98 -7.44 -2.82 17.67
CA TYR A 98 -8.46 -2.82 16.64
C TYR A 98 -7.86 -2.64 15.24
N VAL A 99 -7.04 -1.60 15.03
CA VAL A 99 -6.43 -1.34 13.72
C VAL A 99 -5.52 -2.51 13.31
N ILE A 100 -4.74 -3.06 14.24
CA ILE A 100 -3.83 -4.18 13.95
C ILE A 100 -4.61 -5.44 13.57
N TYR A 101 -5.53 -5.89 14.42
CA TYR A 101 -6.21 -7.17 14.25
C TYR A 101 -7.36 -7.13 13.23
N GLN A 102 -8.00 -5.98 13.00
CA GLN A 102 -9.13 -5.86 12.08
C GLN A 102 -8.76 -5.34 10.69
N VAL A 103 -7.62 -4.65 10.57
CA VAL A 103 -7.18 -4.05 9.31
C VAL A 103 -5.79 -4.54 8.90
N VAL A 104 -4.76 -4.35 9.73
CA VAL A 104 -3.37 -4.63 9.32
C VAL A 104 -3.16 -6.11 9.02
N TYR A 105 -3.47 -7.01 9.95
CA TYR A 105 -3.28 -8.45 9.74
C TYR A 105 -4.20 -9.03 8.66
N PRO A 106 -5.52 -8.77 8.66
CA PRO A 106 -6.39 -9.31 7.60
C PRO A 106 -6.05 -8.81 6.19
N MET A 107 -5.38 -7.67 6.08
CA MET A 107 -4.92 -7.11 4.80
C MET A 107 -3.43 -7.36 4.53
N ASP A 108 -2.70 -8.13 5.36
CA ASP A 108 -1.25 -8.38 5.26
C ASP A 108 -0.46 -7.08 5.01
N LEU A 109 -0.82 -6.00 5.72
CA LEU A 109 -0.19 -4.70 5.55
C LEU A 109 1.09 -4.53 6.36
N GLU A 110 1.43 -5.48 7.24
CA GLU A 110 2.62 -5.39 8.07
C GLU A 110 3.90 -5.21 7.25
N PRO A 111 4.21 -6.04 6.22
CA PRO A 111 5.40 -5.83 5.38
C PRO A 111 5.50 -4.42 4.80
N LEU A 112 4.36 -3.86 4.37
CA LEU A 112 4.29 -2.50 3.84
C LEU A 112 4.55 -1.44 4.93
N ILE A 113 3.90 -1.55 6.09
CA ILE A 113 4.05 -0.61 7.20
C ILE A 113 5.50 -0.57 7.71
N ARG A 114 6.16 -1.74 7.70
CA ARG A 114 7.57 -1.90 8.08
C ARG A 114 8.52 -1.28 7.05
N GLU A 115 8.18 -1.36 5.76
CA GLU A 115 9.06 -0.91 4.67
C GLU A 115 8.98 0.59 4.38
N LEU A 116 7.78 1.19 4.45
CA LEU A 116 7.56 2.60 4.09
C LEU A 116 8.50 3.60 4.80
N PRO A 117 8.86 3.45 6.09
CA PRO A 117 9.82 4.33 6.74
C PRO A 117 11.22 4.35 6.12
N ALA A 118 11.67 3.26 5.48
CA ALA A 118 12.96 3.23 4.79
C ALA A 118 12.97 4.17 3.58
N TYR A 119 11.90 4.12 2.77
CA TYR A 119 11.73 5.01 1.62
C TYR A 119 11.56 6.46 2.05
N TYR A 120 10.81 6.74 3.13
CA TYR A 120 10.74 8.10 3.68
C TYR A 120 12.14 8.67 3.97
N ARG A 121 12.97 7.90 4.69
CA ARG A 121 14.33 8.33 5.04
C ARG A 121 15.18 8.55 3.79
N ALA A 122 15.09 7.66 2.82
CA ALA A 122 15.82 7.75 1.57
C ALA A 122 15.47 9.02 0.77
N ILE A 123 14.17 9.39 0.76
CA ILE A 123 13.68 10.61 0.12
C ILE A 123 14.22 11.86 0.84
N VAL A 124 13.95 12.00 2.15
CA VAL A 124 14.24 13.25 2.88
C VAL A 124 15.72 13.46 3.22
N GLN A 125 16.57 12.46 2.97
CA GLN A 125 18.03 12.59 3.10
C GLN A 125 18.68 13.26 1.89
N ASP A 126 17.97 13.31 0.77
CA ASP A 126 18.38 14.01 -0.44
C ASP A 126 18.05 15.50 -0.31
N GLU A 127 18.93 16.42 -0.72
CA GLU A 127 18.76 17.86 -0.40
C GLU A 127 17.67 18.55 -1.23
N ASP A 128 17.41 18.05 -2.44
CA ASP A 128 16.53 18.60 -3.47
C ASP A 128 15.30 17.69 -3.74
N TRP A 129 14.95 16.83 -2.80
CA TRP A 129 13.86 15.86 -2.95
C TRP A 129 12.49 16.48 -3.24
N GLU A 130 12.19 17.66 -2.67
CA GLU A 130 10.93 18.39 -2.93
C GLU A 130 10.86 18.84 -4.39
N GLU A 131 11.96 19.40 -4.92
CA GLU A 131 12.05 19.81 -6.33
C GLU A 131 11.94 18.60 -7.27
N LYS A 132 12.54 17.46 -6.92
CA LYS A 132 12.39 16.20 -7.67
C LYS A 132 10.95 15.72 -7.69
N PHE A 133 10.23 15.77 -6.56
CA PHE A 133 8.80 15.44 -6.52
C PHE A 133 7.93 16.43 -7.30
N ASP A 134 8.19 17.73 -7.18
CA ASP A 134 7.50 18.76 -7.97
C ASP A 134 7.71 18.53 -9.48
N THR A 135 8.94 18.17 -9.87
CA THR A 135 9.28 17.81 -11.26
C THR A 135 8.41 16.65 -11.73
N LEU A 136 8.40 15.52 -11.03
CA LEU A 136 7.57 14.37 -11.40
C LEU A 136 6.09 14.71 -11.47
N LEU A 137 5.57 15.42 -10.47
CA LEU A 137 4.16 15.81 -10.39
C LEU A 137 3.73 16.76 -11.52
N SER A 138 4.67 17.52 -12.09
CA SER A 138 4.44 18.45 -13.19
C SER A 138 4.38 17.77 -14.58
N GLU A 139 4.86 16.53 -14.69
CA GLU A 139 4.93 15.81 -15.95
C GLU A 139 3.57 15.23 -16.37
N GLY A 140 3.29 15.28 -17.67
CA GLY A 140 2.19 14.57 -18.30
C GLY A 140 0.84 15.30 -18.35
N LYS A 141 0.11 15.10 -19.45
CA LYS A 141 -1.24 15.69 -19.68
C LYS A 141 -2.33 15.08 -18.77
N TYR A 142 -2.07 13.89 -18.22
CA TYR A 142 -3.06 13.10 -17.47
C TYR A 142 -2.61 12.71 -16.06
N GLY A 143 -1.49 13.27 -15.58
CA GLY A 143 -0.79 12.89 -14.35
C GLY A 143 0.66 12.48 -14.63
N PRO A 144 1.47 12.30 -13.56
CA PRO A 144 2.89 11.94 -13.67
C PRO A 144 3.06 10.62 -14.42
N ASP A 145 3.96 10.60 -15.40
CA ASP A 145 4.39 9.37 -16.07
C ASP A 145 5.64 8.85 -15.34
N LEU A 146 5.47 7.79 -14.57
CA LEU A 146 6.52 7.31 -13.67
C LEU A 146 7.34 6.17 -14.27
N ASP A 147 6.99 5.71 -15.48
CA ASP A 147 7.63 4.60 -16.21
C ASP A 147 7.98 3.41 -15.29
N GLY A 148 6.98 2.88 -14.59
CA GLY A 148 7.18 1.75 -13.69
C GLY A 148 7.92 2.07 -12.39
N GLY A 149 8.25 3.33 -12.12
CA GLY A 149 9.11 3.79 -11.04
C GLY A 149 10.49 4.27 -11.49
N LYS A 150 10.85 4.08 -12.77
CA LYS A 150 12.16 4.45 -13.31
C LYS A 150 12.42 5.95 -13.22
N ALA A 151 11.38 6.77 -13.38
CA ALA A 151 11.49 8.23 -13.31
C ALA A 151 12.09 8.73 -11.98
N PHE A 152 11.82 8.05 -10.86
CA PHE A 152 12.43 8.39 -9.56
C PHE A 152 13.96 8.27 -9.60
N HIS A 153 14.47 7.19 -10.20
CA HIS A 153 15.91 6.95 -10.28
C HIS A 153 16.59 7.84 -11.32
N GLU A 154 15.88 8.21 -12.40
CA GLU A 154 16.38 9.18 -13.38
C GLU A 154 16.55 10.59 -12.76
N LEU A 155 15.69 10.94 -11.79
CA LEU A 155 15.84 12.13 -10.97
C LEU A 155 16.80 11.94 -9.79
N GLY A 156 17.47 10.80 -9.67
CA GLY A 156 18.52 10.59 -8.68
C GLY A 156 18.05 10.13 -7.31
N PHE A 157 16.78 9.75 -7.12
CA PHE A 157 16.38 9.07 -5.88
C PHE A 157 17.15 7.75 -5.73
N PRO A 158 17.65 7.44 -4.51
CA PRO A 158 18.49 6.28 -4.29
C PRO A 158 17.72 4.97 -4.47
N VAL A 159 18.40 3.90 -4.86
CA VAL A 159 17.82 2.55 -4.81
C VAL A 159 17.84 2.07 -3.36
N VAL A 160 16.67 1.89 -2.76
CA VAL A 160 16.54 1.48 -1.35
C VAL A 160 16.74 -0.03 -1.22
N ASN A 161 16.13 -0.81 -2.10
CA ASN A 161 16.36 -2.25 -2.17
C ASN A 161 17.21 -2.60 -3.39
N LYS A 162 18.40 -3.14 -3.14
CA LYS A 162 19.40 -3.43 -4.19
C LYS A 162 19.07 -4.65 -5.03
N ASP A 163 18.08 -5.44 -4.63
CA ASP A 163 17.65 -6.61 -5.38
C ASP A 163 16.81 -6.16 -6.61
N PRO A 164 17.21 -6.52 -7.85
CA PRO A 164 16.55 -6.10 -9.09
C PRO A 164 15.04 -6.33 -9.11
N LYS A 165 14.55 -7.40 -8.47
CA LYS A 165 13.10 -7.73 -8.46
C LYS A 165 12.22 -6.66 -7.83
N TYR A 166 12.79 -5.74 -7.05
CA TYR A 166 12.06 -4.62 -6.45
C TYR A 166 11.88 -3.44 -7.42
N VAL A 167 12.79 -3.28 -8.40
CA VAL A 167 12.78 -2.19 -9.39
C VAL A 167 12.24 -2.62 -10.76
N GLU A 168 12.09 -3.93 -10.98
CA GLU A 168 11.48 -4.49 -12.18
C GLU A 168 9.94 -4.35 -12.18
N PRO A 169 9.31 -4.14 -13.36
CA PRO A 169 7.86 -4.08 -13.47
C PRO A 169 7.17 -5.35 -12.97
N LEU A 170 6.15 -5.18 -12.12
CA LEU A 170 5.34 -6.25 -11.56
C LEU A 170 4.05 -6.41 -12.37
N TYR A 171 3.88 -7.57 -13.00
CA TYR A 171 2.64 -7.96 -13.68
C TYR A 171 2.05 -9.17 -12.96
N VAL A 172 0.91 -8.99 -12.29
CA VAL A 172 0.29 -10.07 -11.52
C VAL A 172 -1.19 -10.21 -11.83
N SER A 173 -1.65 -11.45 -11.89
CA SER A 173 -3.05 -11.83 -11.95
C SER A 173 -3.35 -12.93 -10.94
N LEU A 174 -4.62 -13.03 -10.55
CA LEU A 174 -5.09 -14.11 -9.69
C LEU A 174 -5.74 -15.19 -10.55
N ALA A 175 -5.39 -16.45 -10.34
CA ALA A 175 -5.89 -17.55 -11.16
C ALA A 175 -7.40 -17.79 -11.00
N ASP A 176 -7.94 -17.48 -9.83
CA ASP A 176 -9.33 -17.69 -9.43
C ASP A 176 -10.20 -16.43 -9.50
N SER A 177 -9.67 -15.32 -10.02
CA SER A 177 -10.36 -14.03 -10.05
C SER A 177 -9.97 -13.23 -11.31
N ASP A 178 -10.91 -12.47 -11.87
CA ASP A 178 -10.67 -11.52 -12.97
C ASP A 178 -9.89 -10.26 -12.53
N PHE A 179 -9.00 -10.40 -11.54
CA PHE A 179 -8.18 -9.30 -11.05
C PHE A 179 -6.78 -9.41 -11.65
N ALA A 180 -6.41 -8.37 -12.40
CA ALA A 180 -5.05 -8.17 -12.86
C ALA A 180 -4.56 -6.81 -12.35
N LEU A 181 -3.33 -6.77 -11.83
CA LEU A 181 -2.65 -5.53 -11.51
C LEU A 181 -1.85 -5.10 -12.72
N GLN A 182 -2.29 -4.01 -13.36
CA GLN A 182 -1.63 -3.37 -14.48
C GLN A 182 -1.65 -1.86 -14.25
N GLU A 183 -0.65 -1.29 -13.57
CA GLU A 183 -0.61 0.16 -13.40
C GLU A 183 0.81 0.75 -13.32
N VAL A 184 0.87 1.98 -13.83
CA VAL A 184 1.91 3.04 -13.92
C VAL A 184 3.07 2.98 -12.91
N ASP A 185 2.83 2.53 -11.68
CA ASP A 185 3.84 2.30 -10.63
C ASP A 185 4.38 0.85 -10.68
N GLY A 186 4.68 0.34 -11.89
CA GLY A 186 4.93 -1.07 -12.20
C GLY A 186 5.75 -1.83 -11.16
N ALA A 187 6.86 -1.29 -10.67
CA ALA A 187 7.71 -1.95 -9.68
C ALA A 187 7.23 -1.80 -8.21
N ILE A 188 7.77 -2.62 -7.30
CA ILE A 188 7.51 -2.45 -5.85
C ILE A 188 8.16 -1.16 -5.34
N GLU A 189 9.42 -0.91 -5.71
CA GLU A 189 10.17 0.30 -5.38
C GLU A 189 9.45 1.55 -5.87
N GLY A 190 9.06 1.57 -7.15
CA GLY A 190 8.29 2.66 -7.75
C GLY A 190 7.01 2.96 -6.98
N TRP A 191 6.25 1.92 -6.62
CA TRP A 191 5.04 2.06 -5.82
C TRP A 191 5.28 2.67 -4.43
N LEU A 192 6.38 2.32 -3.76
CA LEU A 192 6.75 2.86 -2.45
C LEU A 192 7.20 4.33 -2.53
N TYR A 193 7.91 4.71 -3.58
CA TYR A 193 8.22 6.11 -3.87
C TYR A 193 6.97 6.92 -4.19
N SER A 194 6.12 6.42 -5.07
CA SER A 194 4.85 7.06 -5.44
C SER A 194 3.92 7.21 -4.25
N PHE A 195 3.95 6.29 -3.28
CA PHE A 195 3.22 6.47 -2.03
C PHE A 195 3.61 7.79 -1.35
N TRP A 196 4.90 8.04 -1.17
CA TRP A 196 5.39 9.24 -0.50
C TRP A 196 5.21 10.50 -1.34
N MET A 197 5.43 10.43 -2.66
CA MET A 197 5.14 11.54 -3.58
C MET A 197 3.67 11.97 -3.50
N ARG A 198 2.73 11.01 -3.45
CA ARG A 198 1.29 11.32 -3.24
C ARG A 198 1.04 12.02 -1.90
N ARG A 199 1.73 11.62 -0.82
CA ARG A 199 1.60 12.27 0.50
C ARG A 199 2.22 13.65 0.54
N TYR A 200 3.30 13.86 -0.20
CA TYR A 200 3.88 15.18 -0.41
C TYR A 200 2.88 16.11 -1.12
N ASN A 201 2.31 15.67 -2.26
CA ASN A 201 1.28 16.43 -3.01
C ASN A 201 0.03 16.75 -2.16
N GLU A 202 -0.35 15.86 -1.24
CA GLU A 202 -1.46 16.06 -0.31
C GLU A 202 -1.10 16.94 0.92
N GLY A 203 0.18 17.29 1.12
CA GLY A 203 0.66 17.96 2.34
C GLY A 203 0.56 17.09 3.60
N SER A 204 0.47 15.76 3.46
CA SER A 204 0.20 14.81 4.54
C SER A 204 1.40 13.97 4.97
N MET A 205 2.55 14.12 4.30
CA MET A 205 3.77 13.31 4.47
C MET A 205 4.20 13.16 5.94
N ASN A 206 4.32 14.27 6.68
CA ASN A 206 4.72 14.28 8.09
C ASN A 206 3.71 13.58 9.01
N VAL A 207 2.42 13.73 8.74
CA VAL A 207 1.35 13.10 9.54
C VAL A 207 1.37 11.58 9.31
N VAL A 208 1.47 11.16 8.04
CA VAL A 208 1.56 9.75 7.66
C VAL A 208 2.77 9.09 8.29
N LYS A 209 3.94 9.76 8.28
CA LYS A 209 5.15 9.26 8.94
C LYS A 209 4.94 8.99 10.42
N ARG A 210 4.29 9.91 11.15
CA ARG A 210 3.98 9.72 12.58
C ARG A 210 3.02 8.55 12.81
N ILE A 211 2.02 8.38 11.95
CA ILE A 211 1.10 7.24 12.03
C ILE A 211 1.85 5.92 11.79
N LEU A 212 2.73 5.87 10.79
CA LEU A 212 3.55 4.69 10.52
C LEU A 212 4.51 4.38 11.67
N ASP A 213 5.14 5.40 12.27
CA ASP A 213 6.00 5.21 13.44
C ASP A 213 5.22 4.63 14.63
N TRP A 214 4.04 5.18 14.89
CA TRP A 214 3.14 4.66 15.91
C TRP A 214 2.71 3.22 15.62
N LEU A 215 2.29 2.91 14.39
CA LEU A 215 1.91 1.54 13.99
C LEU A 215 3.05 0.54 14.14
N ASN A 216 4.28 0.93 13.79
CA ASN A 216 5.45 0.06 13.94
C ASN A 216 5.71 -0.32 15.40
N VAL A 217 5.64 0.65 16.33
CA VAL A 217 5.74 0.38 17.77
C VAL A 217 4.66 -0.58 18.23
N ARG A 218 3.41 -0.38 17.78
CA ARG A 218 2.29 -1.24 18.17
C ARG A 218 2.40 -2.66 17.59
N LEU A 219 2.94 -2.81 16.39
CA LEU A 219 3.20 -4.13 15.81
C LEU A 219 4.30 -4.88 16.59
N ASP A 220 5.33 -4.17 17.07
CA ASP A 220 6.37 -4.78 17.93
C ASP A 220 5.78 -5.26 19.26
N GLU A 221 4.92 -4.46 19.90
CA GLU A 221 4.21 -4.83 21.12
C GLU A 221 3.30 -6.05 20.90
N ALA A 222 2.54 -6.07 19.81
CA ALA A 222 1.65 -7.18 19.48
C ALA A 222 2.40 -8.48 19.14
N ALA A 223 3.60 -8.39 18.55
CA ALA A 223 4.47 -9.55 18.32
C ALA A 223 5.09 -10.06 19.63
N GLY A 224 5.53 -9.17 20.50
CA GLY A 224 6.10 -9.51 21.82
C GLY A 224 5.07 -10.13 22.78
N ALA A 225 3.80 -9.75 22.68
CA ALA A 225 2.71 -10.34 23.48
C ALA A 225 2.31 -11.77 23.04
N LYS A 226 2.76 -12.22 21.86
CA LYS A 226 2.53 -13.58 21.34
C LYS A 226 3.64 -14.59 21.71
N GLY A 227 4.77 -14.11 22.25
CA GLY A 227 5.91 -14.93 22.70
C GLY A 227 5.89 -15.21 24.20
#